data_AF-A0A7S2GUF5-F1
#
_entry.id   AF-A0A7S2GUF5-F1
#
_cell.length_a   1.000
_cell.length_b   1.000
_cell.length_c   1.000
_cell.angle_alpha   90.00
_cell.angle_beta   90.00
_cell.angle_gamma   90.00
#
_symmetry.space_group_name_H-M   'P 1'
#
loop_
_entity.id
_entity.type
_entity.pdbx_description
1 polymer ?
#
loop_
_entity_poly.entity_id
_entity_poly.type
_entity_poly.pdbx_seq_one_letter_code
_entity_poly.pdbx_strand_id
1 'polypeptide(L)'
;VDMESSSSSGSEMSVTSSTSKNDDTTNDNEHPNWRTLPSSDATTPYERMRLSNPKYVLREWMLVEAYRRASRGDENMIFELLDLVSDPYGEGSEDYDEKYFRRAPDEALTAGGTAFMS
;
A
#
# COMPACT_ATOMS: atom_id res chain seq x y z
N VAL A 1 -5.67 33.15 -47.21
CA VAL A 1 -7.12 32.80 -47.22
C VAL A 1 -7.14 31.30 -47.28
N ASP A 2 -7.07 30.74 -46.08
CA ASP A 2 -6.61 29.39 -45.84
C ASP A 2 -7.82 28.47 -45.64
N MET A 3 -7.74 27.36 -46.37
CA MET A 3 -8.34 26.04 -46.23
C MET A 3 -9.53 25.82 -45.28
N GLU A 4 -10.58 25.25 -45.90
CA GLU A 4 -11.65 24.48 -45.27
C GLU A 4 -11.13 23.47 -44.22
N SER A 5 -11.85 23.36 -43.12
CA SER A 5 -11.85 22.15 -42.28
C SER A 5 -13.28 21.88 -41.84
N SER A 6 -13.90 20.95 -42.55
CA SER A 6 -15.15 20.29 -42.19
C SER A 6 -14.94 19.50 -40.89
N SER A 7 -15.67 19.87 -39.84
CA SER A 7 -15.71 19.11 -38.58
C SER A 7 -16.74 17.99 -38.69
N SER A 8 -16.26 16.75 -38.76
CA SER A 8 -17.09 15.54 -38.71
C SER A 8 -17.02 14.92 -37.32
N SER A 9 -18.19 14.82 -36.69
CA SER A 9 -18.67 13.71 -35.87
C SER A 9 -17.67 12.98 -34.95
N GLY A 10 -17.84 13.19 -33.66
CA GLY A 10 -17.36 12.30 -32.61
C GLY A 10 -18.11 12.59 -31.32
N SER A 11 -19.32 12.06 -31.20
CA SER A 11 -20.08 12.05 -29.94
C SER A 11 -19.27 11.30 -28.87
N GLU A 12 -18.61 12.05 -28.00
CA GLU A 12 -17.94 11.48 -26.83
C GLU A 12 -19.01 10.91 -25.89
N MET A 13 -19.06 9.58 -25.87
CA MET A 13 -19.84 8.82 -24.90
C MET A 13 -19.30 9.14 -23.51
N SER A 14 -20.05 9.91 -22.74
CA SER A 14 -19.87 10.01 -21.30
C SER A 14 -20.22 8.65 -20.71
N VAL A 15 -19.19 7.83 -20.49
CA VAL A 15 -19.31 6.61 -19.69
C VAL A 15 -19.53 7.08 -18.25
N THR A 16 -20.78 7.33 -17.90
CA THR A 16 -21.17 7.38 -16.49
C THR A 16 -20.97 5.97 -15.97
N SER A 17 -19.87 5.74 -15.26
CA SER A 17 -19.69 4.53 -14.47
C SER A 17 -20.81 4.51 -13.43
N SER A 18 -21.85 3.75 -13.76
CA SER A 18 -22.95 3.39 -12.87
C SER A 18 -22.36 2.69 -11.65
N THR A 19 -22.00 3.48 -10.64
CA THR A 19 -21.65 2.96 -9.34
C THR A 19 -22.94 2.36 -8.79
N SER A 20 -23.01 1.03 -8.82
CA SER A 20 -24.03 0.27 -8.13
C SER A 20 -24.03 0.73 -6.67
N LYS A 21 -25.09 1.44 -6.27
CA LYS A 21 -25.35 1.79 -4.87
C LYS A 21 -25.51 0.48 -4.13
N ASN A 22 -24.45 0.06 -3.47
CA ASN A 22 -24.61 -0.81 -2.32
C ASN A 22 -25.21 0.10 -1.24
N ASP A 23 -26.46 -0.15 -0.89
CA ASP A 23 -27.22 0.60 0.10
C ASP A 23 -26.61 0.35 1.50
N ASP A 24 -25.50 1.01 1.79
CA ASP A 24 -24.91 1.09 3.13
C ASP A 24 -25.55 2.30 3.84
N THR A 25 -26.82 2.16 4.24
CA THR A 25 -27.58 3.21 4.98
C THR A 25 -27.84 2.82 6.43
N THR A 26 -26.98 1.99 7.01
CA THR A 26 -27.11 1.62 8.42
C THR A 26 -25.98 2.22 9.24
N ASN A 27 -26.33 3.25 10.03
CA ASN A 27 -25.58 3.86 11.14
C ASN A 27 -24.49 4.91 10.85
N ASP A 28 -24.87 6.04 10.25
CA ASP A 28 -24.00 7.24 10.20
C ASP A 28 -23.87 7.99 11.54
N ASN A 29 -24.67 7.63 12.58
CA ASN A 29 -24.81 8.43 13.81
C ASN A 29 -24.00 7.94 15.02
N GLU A 30 -23.27 6.82 14.92
CA GLU A 30 -22.49 6.27 16.05
C GLU A 30 -20.97 6.28 15.81
N HIS A 31 -20.51 6.66 14.62
CA HIS A 31 -19.08 6.69 14.32
C HIS A 31 -18.46 8.02 14.76
N PRO A 32 -17.41 8.01 15.60
CA PRO A 32 -16.59 9.19 15.77
C PRO A 32 -16.15 9.66 14.38
N ASN A 33 -16.32 10.94 14.09
CA ASN A 33 -15.98 11.53 12.80
C ASN A 33 -14.45 11.46 12.60
N TRP A 34 -13.99 10.30 12.13
CA TRP A 34 -12.58 9.96 11.91
C TRP A 34 -11.91 10.86 10.88
N ARG A 35 -12.70 11.52 10.04
CA ARG A 35 -12.22 12.48 9.04
C ARG A 35 -11.85 13.83 9.65
N THR A 36 -12.36 14.17 10.83
CA THR A 36 -12.06 15.44 11.50
C THR A 36 -11.00 15.23 12.56
N LEU A 37 -9.76 15.54 12.19
CA LEU A 37 -8.64 15.59 13.14
C LEU A 37 -8.63 16.95 13.85
N PRO A 38 -8.27 17.03 15.15
CA PRO A 38 -8.04 18.29 15.83
C PRO A 38 -6.89 19.02 15.12
N SER A 39 -7.22 20.12 14.44
CA SER A 39 -6.27 20.89 13.64
C SER A 39 -5.62 21.97 14.51
N SER A 40 -4.49 21.65 15.16
CA SER A 40 -3.65 22.63 15.87
C SER A 40 -2.32 22.95 15.17
N ASP A 41 -1.91 22.15 14.18
CA ASP A 41 -0.55 22.18 13.64
C ASP A 41 -0.51 22.57 12.15
N ALA A 42 0.63 23.14 11.72
CA ALA A 42 0.87 23.62 10.35
C ALA A 42 1.04 22.51 9.29
N THR A 43 1.15 21.25 9.72
CA THR A 43 1.43 20.08 8.87
C THR A 43 0.14 19.38 8.48
N THR A 44 0.07 18.89 7.23
CA THR A 44 -1.12 18.22 6.72
C THR A 44 -1.38 16.90 7.47
N PRO A 45 -2.65 16.45 7.61
CA PRO A 45 -2.97 15.12 8.12
C PRO A 45 -2.17 14.00 7.47
N TYR A 46 -1.96 14.09 6.16
CA TYR A 46 -1.20 13.13 5.37
C TYR A 46 0.25 13.02 5.85
N GLU A 47 0.96 14.14 5.97
CA GLU A 47 2.36 14.15 6.41
C GLU A 47 2.51 13.60 7.83
N ARG A 48 1.56 13.90 8.72
CA ARG A 48 1.55 13.31 10.07
C ARG A 48 1.42 11.79 10.03
N MET A 49 0.52 11.26 9.20
CA MET A 49 0.33 9.82 9.04
C MET A 49 1.54 9.16 8.40
N ARG A 50 2.13 9.77 7.36
CA ARG A 50 3.33 9.26 6.68
C ARG A 50 4.53 9.13 7.62
N LEU A 51 4.73 10.10 8.51
CA LEU A 51 5.83 10.08 9.49
C LEU A 51 5.57 9.17 10.70
N SER A 52 4.31 8.78 10.94
CA SER A 52 3.93 7.97 12.11
C SER A 52 3.71 6.50 11.76
N ASN A 53 3.35 6.19 10.51
CA ASN A 53 3.03 4.84 10.06
C ASN A 53 4.19 4.30 9.21
N PRO A 54 4.94 3.29 9.67
CA PRO A 54 6.03 2.72 8.88
C PRO A 54 5.44 2.04 7.64
N LYS A 55 6.06 2.30 6.49
CA LYS A 55 5.74 1.63 5.22
C LYS A 55 6.27 0.19 5.25
N TYR A 56 7.51 0.00 5.73
CA TYR A 56 8.14 -1.31 5.81
C TYR A 56 8.16 -1.85 7.24
N VAL A 57 7.71 -3.09 7.38
CA VAL A 57 7.70 -3.83 8.65
C VAL A 57 8.24 -5.22 8.39
N LEU A 58 9.14 -5.69 9.26
CA LEU A 58 9.61 -7.08 9.23
C LEU A 58 8.48 -8.02 9.60
N ARG A 59 7.95 -8.69 8.59
CA ARG A 59 6.95 -9.75 8.77
C ARG A 59 7.65 -11.09 8.93
N GLU A 60 7.04 -11.99 9.70
CA GLU A 60 7.60 -13.30 10.01
C GLU A 60 7.97 -14.11 8.76
N TRP A 61 7.14 -14.05 7.71
CA TRP A 61 7.41 -14.77 6.46
C TRP A 61 8.71 -14.31 5.76
N MET A 62 9.10 -13.04 5.92
CA MET A 62 10.35 -12.51 5.37
C MET A 62 11.55 -13.12 6.11
N LEU A 63 11.46 -13.22 7.44
CA LEU A 63 12.49 -13.82 8.29
C LEU A 63 12.64 -15.32 8.02
N VAL A 64 11.52 -16.05 7.90
CA VAL A 64 11.52 -17.48 7.57
C VAL A 64 12.24 -17.74 6.24
N GLU A 65 11.96 -16.94 5.21
CA GLU A 65 12.63 -17.06 3.92
C GLU A 65 14.13 -16.70 4.02
N ALA A 66 14.47 -15.64 4.73
CA ALA A 66 15.86 -15.23 4.94
C ALA A 66 16.68 -16.30 5.66
N TYR A 67 16.14 -16.91 6.73
CA TYR A 67 16.80 -18.01 7.43
C TYR A 67 16.94 -19.27 6.59
N ARG A 68 15.93 -19.59 5.76
CA ARG A 68 16.03 -20.71 4.81
C ARG A 68 17.16 -20.50 3.81
N ARG A 69 17.35 -19.27 3.29
CA ARG A 69 18.48 -18.96 2.40
C ARG A 69 19.82 -19.01 3.12
N ALA A 70 19.89 -18.43 4.33
CA ALA A 70 21.11 -18.46 5.14
C ALA A 70 21.52 -19.90 5.51
N SER A 71 20.56 -20.80 5.76
CA SER A 71 20.85 -22.22 6.00
C SER A 71 21.51 -22.92 4.80
N ARG A 72 21.38 -22.35 3.60
CA ARG A 72 22.02 -22.82 2.36
C ARG A 72 23.30 -22.03 2.03
N GLY A 73 23.72 -21.11 2.90
CA GLY A 73 24.92 -20.30 2.76
C GLY A 73 24.71 -18.93 2.08
N ASP A 74 23.47 -18.51 1.82
CA ASP A 74 23.18 -17.18 1.27
C ASP A 74 22.58 -16.25 2.35
N GLU A 75 23.42 -15.35 2.86
CA GLU A 75 23.04 -14.38 3.90
C GLU A 75 22.58 -13.03 3.34
N ASN A 76 22.63 -12.83 2.01
CA ASN A 76 22.35 -11.52 1.40
C ASN A 76 20.96 -11.01 1.75
N MET A 77 19.97 -11.90 1.82
CA MET A 77 18.60 -11.53 2.16
C MET A 77 18.47 -10.99 3.58
N ILE A 78 19.31 -11.43 4.53
CA ILE A 78 19.30 -10.91 5.91
C ILE A 78 19.78 -9.45 5.91
N PHE A 79 20.87 -9.17 5.20
CA PHE A 79 21.40 -7.81 5.09
C PHE A 79 20.43 -6.88 4.36
N GLU A 80 19.74 -7.39 3.34
CA GLU A 80 18.71 -6.67 2.61
C GLU A 80 17.51 -6.29 3.51
N LEU A 81 17.05 -7.23 4.33
CA LEU A 81 15.99 -6.95 5.31
C LEU A 81 16.44 -5.97 6.40
N LEU A 82 17.72 -5.99 6.78
CA LEU A 82 18.29 -5.04 7.74
C LEU A 82 18.35 -3.62 7.16
N ASP A 83 18.72 -3.49 5.88
CA ASP A 83 18.72 -2.21 5.16
C ASP A 83 17.30 -1.63 5.08
N LEU A 84 16.31 -2.47 4.79
CA LEU A 84 14.90 -2.09 4.72
C LEU A 84 14.37 -1.49 6.04
N VAL A 85 14.77 -2.03 7.20
CA VAL A 85 14.34 -1.50 8.51
C VAL A 85 15.18 -0.34 9.04
N SER A 86 16.25 0.02 8.35
CA SER A 86 17.04 1.20 8.71
C SER A 86 16.26 2.50 8.47
N ASP A 87 15.34 2.50 7.49
CA ASP A 87 14.44 3.61 7.17
C ASP A 87 12.99 3.12 6.93
N PRO A 88 12.26 2.73 7.99
CA PRO A 88 10.95 2.08 7.84
C PRO A 88 9.83 3.05 7.40
N TYR A 89 10.06 4.37 7.50
CA TYR A 89 9.10 5.42 7.10
C TYR A 89 9.42 6.01 5.72
N GLY A 90 10.58 5.69 5.15
CA GLY A 90 10.98 6.08 3.82
C GLY A 90 10.12 5.44 2.74
N GLU A 91 10.14 6.02 1.54
CA GLU A 91 9.46 5.44 0.37
C GLU A 91 10.21 4.24 -0.22
N GLY A 92 11.50 4.08 0.11
CA GLY A 92 12.37 3.04 -0.45
C GLY A 92 12.57 3.17 -1.98
N SER A 93 12.96 2.06 -2.61
CA SER A 93 13.05 1.92 -4.06
C SER A 93 11.86 1.15 -4.61
N GLU A 94 11.58 1.29 -5.90
CA GLU A 94 10.52 0.53 -6.58
C GLU A 94 10.74 -0.99 -6.44
N ASP A 95 11.99 -1.46 -6.53
CA ASP A 95 12.35 -2.86 -6.30
C ASP A 95 12.00 -3.35 -4.88
N TYR A 96 12.22 -2.51 -3.86
CA TYR A 96 11.89 -2.83 -2.47
C TYR A 96 10.38 -2.82 -2.23
N ASP A 97 9.65 -1.91 -2.87
CA ASP A 97 8.19 -1.84 -2.82
C ASP A 97 7.56 -3.12 -3.39
N GLU A 98 7.98 -3.53 -4.58
CA GLU A 98 7.46 -4.74 -5.22
C GLU A 98 7.75 -6.00 -4.38
N LYS A 99 8.91 -6.06 -3.73
CA LYS A 99 9.37 -7.25 -3.01
C LYS A 99 8.78 -7.35 -1.60
N TYR A 100 8.71 -6.24 -0.86
CA TYR A 100 8.42 -6.21 0.57
C TYR A 100 7.16 -5.42 0.95
N PHE A 101 6.74 -4.42 0.17
CA PHE A 101 5.48 -3.72 0.39
C PHE A 101 4.29 -4.46 -0.24
N ARG A 102 4.22 -5.76 0.05
CA ARG A 102 3.17 -6.66 -0.42
C ARG A 102 2.65 -7.52 0.71
N ARG A 103 1.46 -8.07 0.48
CA ARG A 103 0.88 -9.06 1.38
C ARG A 103 1.73 -10.34 1.39
N ALA A 104 1.72 -11.05 2.52
CA ALA A 104 2.35 -12.35 2.63
C ALA A 104 1.86 -13.30 1.53
N PRO A 105 2.76 -14.10 0.92
CA PRO A 105 2.37 -15.11 -0.06
C PRO A 105 1.51 -16.19 0.59
N ASP A 106 0.61 -16.81 -0.18
CA ASP A 106 -0.36 -17.81 0.32
C ASP A 106 0.32 -19.02 1.00
N GLU A 107 1.51 -19.39 0.55
CA GLU A 107 2.35 -20.44 1.13
C GLU A 107 2.79 -20.10 2.56
N ALA A 108 2.97 -18.81 2.87
CA ALA A 108 3.29 -18.35 4.23
C ALA A 108 2.04 -18.24 5.12
N LEU A 109 0.84 -18.12 4.54
CA LEU A 109 -0.42 -18.13 5.28
C LEU A 109 -0.83 -19.52 5.76
N THR A 110 -0.26 -20.59 5.19
CA THR A 110 -0.56 -21.99 5.53
C THR A 110 0.53 -22.66 6.37
N ALA A 111 1.72 -22.07 6.48
CA ALA A 111 2.77 -22.55 7.37
C ALA A 111 2.44 -22.21 8.84
N GLY A 112 2.56 -23.20 9.72
CA GLY A 112 2.33 -23.03 11.16
C GLY A 112 3.33 -22.01 11.74
N GLY A 113 2.82 -21.00 12.44
CA GLY A 113 3.62 -19.93 13.06
C GLY A 113 3.68 -18.62 12.25
N THR A 114 3.57 -18.66 10.92
CA THR A 114 3.59 -17.45 10.06
C THR A 114 2.21 -16.89 9.77
N ALA A 115 1.16 -17.70 9.87
CA ALA A 115 -0.23 -17.34 9.54
C ALA A 115 -0.91 -16.35 10.51
N PHE A 116 -0.46 -16.29 11.77
CA PHE A 116 -1.12 -15.47 12.80
C PHE A 116 -0.64 -14.00 12.85
N MET A 117 0.44 -13.66 12.14
CA MET A 117 1.08 -12.33 12.14
C MET A 117 1.26 -11.73 10.73
N SER A 118 0.58 -12.27 9.71
CA SER A 118 0.79 -11.92 8.30
C SER A 118 -0.08 -10.77 7.79
#